data_AF-A0A3M2LNP2-F1
#
_entry.id   AF-A0A3M2LNP2-F1
#
_cell.length_a   1.000
_cell.length_b   1.000
_cell.length_c   1.000
_cell.angle_alpha   90.00
_cell.angle_beta   90.00
_cell.angle_gamma   90.00
#
_symmetry.space_group_name_H-M   'P 1'
#
loop_
_entity.id
_entity.type
_entity.pdbx_description
1 polymer ?
#
loop_
_entity_poly.entity_id
_entity_poly.type
_entity_poly.pdbx_seq_one_letter_code
_entity_poly.pdbx_strand_id
1 'polypeptide(L)'
;MALHDPAAEIDTTTPSVARMYDYFLGGKDNFAVDRAAADRIKAVVPDTYELVWENRRFLRRAIDHLAGLGIRQFVDIGAGLPTRGNVHEIAQRAIPGARVVYVDNDHIHPRSVHGRQAVREEHAAWVPPPRSFGSALGARTSLPRSG
;
A
#
# COMPACT_ATOMS: atom_id res chain seq x y z
N MET A 1 -10.36 -16.99 -21.17
CA MET A 1 -11.00 -16.93 -19.84
C MET A 1 -10.18 -17.81 -18.91
N ALA A 2 -9.22 -17.21 -18.19
CA ALA A 2 -8.45 -17.89 -17.16
C ALA A 2 -8.81 -17.26 -15.82
N LEU A 3 -9.26 -18.09 -14.88
CA LEU A 3 -9.47 -17.72 -13.50
C LEU A 3 -8.11 -17.28 -12.93
N HIS A 4 -7.99 -16.06 -12.42
CA HIS A 4 -6.79 -15.69 -11.67
C HIS A 4 -6.83 -16.50 -10.38
N ASP A 5 -5.90 -17.44 -10.24
CA ASP A 5 -5.77 -18.30 -9.09
C ASP A 5 -5.53 -17.44 -7.83
N PRO A 6 -6.34 -17.54 -6.75
CA PRO A 6 -6.05 -16.91 -5.48
C PRO A 6 -4.80 -17.47 -4.78
N ALA A 7 -4.17 -18.51 -5.33
CA ALA A 7 -2.85 -19.02 -5.01
C ALA A 7 -1.78 -18.64 -6.05
N ALA A 8 -2.02 -17.61 -6.88
CA ALA A 8 -1.01 -17.10 -7.79
C ALA A 8 0.27 -16.78 -7.02
N GLU A 9 1.32 -17.53 -7.33
CA GLU A 9 2.64 -17.39 -6.77
C GLU A 9 3.09 -15.92 -6.87
N ILE A 10 3.70 -15.40 -5.81
CA ILE A 10 4.17 -14.02 -5.79
C ILE A 10 5.16 -13.84 -6.95
N ASP A 11 4.86 -12.94 -7.89
CA ASP A 11 5.83 -12.59 -8.93
C ASP A 11 7.03 -11.89 -8.27
N THR A 12 8.13 -12.63 -8.18
CA THR A 12 9.41 -12.17 -7.63
C THR A 12 10.35 -11.61 -8.71
N THR A 13 9.90 -11.56 -9.95
CA THR A 13 10.69 -11.15 -11.12
C THR A 13 10.40 -9.71 -11.57
N THR A 14 9.19 -9.21 -11.31
CA THR A 14 8.79 -7.82 -11.55
C THR A 14 8.85 -7.01 -10.26
N PRO A 15 9.47 -5.82 -10.22
CA PRO A 15 9.51 -4.99 -9.01
C PRO A 15 8.11 -4.45 -8.63
N SER A 16 7.86 -4.29 -7.33
CA SER A 16 6.62 -3.74 -6.77
C SER A 16 6.90 -2.49 -5.94
N VAL A 17 6.00 -1.51 -6.03
CA VAL A 17 6.12 -0.24 -5.29
C VAL A 17 6.08 -0.49 -3.79
N ALA A 18 5.18 -1.34 -3.28
CA ALA A 18 5.11 -1.64 -1.86
C ALA A 18 6.40 -2.32 -1.34
N ARG A 19 7.01 -3.23 -2.11
CA ARG A 19 8.27 -3.89 -1.74
C ARG A 19 9.47 -2.95 -1.81
N MET A 20 9.50 -2.05 -2.78
CA MET A 20 10.52 -1.00 -2.85
C MET A 20 10.40 -0.05 -1.65
N TYR A 21 9.17 0.30 -1.26
CA TYR A 21 8.91 1.13 -0.08
C TYR A 21 9.35 0.43 1.22
N ASP A 22 9.07 -0.87 1.36
CA ASP A 22 9.59 -1.69 2.47
C ASP A 22 11.12 -1.66 2.53
N TYR A 23 11.81 -1.82 1.40
CA TYR A 23 13.27 -1.72 1.35
C TYR A 23 13.79 -0.33 1.77
N PHE A 24 13.16 0.77 1.34
CA PHE A 24 13.53 2.12 1.78
C PHE A 24 13.35 2.31 3.30
N LEU A 25 12.39 1.62 3.92
CA LEU A 25 12.20 1.61 5.36
C LEU A 25 13.16 0.66 6.11
N GLY A 26 14.02 -0.08 5.40
CA GLY A 26 14.91 -1.09 5.99
C GLY A 26 14.19 -2.39 6.36
N GLY A 27 13.03 -2.66 5.75
CA GLY A 27 12.31 -3.90 5.87
C GLY A 27 12.95 -5.06 5.11
N LYS A 28 12.36 -6.24 5.25
CA LYS A 28 12.87 -7.51 4.71
C LYS A 28 11.92 -8.18 3.73
N ASP A 29 10.73 -7.61 3.53
CA ASP A 29 9.67 -8.17 2.70
C ASP A 29 9.82 -7.65 1.26
N ASN A 30 11.02 -7.83 0.72
CA ASN A 30 11.44 -7.36 -0.60
C ASN A 30 12.40 -8.35 -1.28
N PHE A 31 12.32 -8.46 -2.60
CA PHE A 31 13.16 -9.33 -3.42
C PHE A 31 14.31 -8.53 -4.08
N ALA A 32 15.25 -9.25 -4.69
CA ALA A 32 16.41 -8.64 -5.34
C ALA A 32 16.01 -7.65 -6.45
N VAL A 33 14.94 -7.93 -7.18
CA VAL A 33 14.43 -7.05 -8.25
C VAL A 33 13.90 -5.73 -7.72
N ASP A 34 13.30 -5.72 -6.52
CA ASP A 34 12.80 -4.52 -5.86
C ASP A 34 13.97 -3.65 -5.38
N ARG A 35 14.96 -4.26 -4.72
CA ARG A 35 16.17 -3.56 -4.25
C ARG A 35 16.91 -2.91 -5.42
N ALA A 36 17.12 -3.64 -6.50
CA ALA A 36 17.78 -3.12 -7.70
C ALA A 36 16.99 -1.97 -8.36
N ALA A 37 15.65 -1.99 -8.30
CA ALA A 37 14.83 -0.88 -8.77
C ALA A 37 14.89 0.32 -7.82
N ALA A 38 14.85 0.07 -6.51
CA ALA A 38 14.92 1.08 -5.47
C ALA A 38 16.27 1.82 -5.45
N ASP A 39 17.38 1.09 -5.62
CA ASP A 39 18.72 1.67 -5.71
C ASP A 39 18.87 2.56 -6.95
N ARG A 40 18.21 2.21 -8.07
CA ARG A 40 18.16 3.07 -9.27
C ARG A 40 17.39 4.37 -9.00
N ILE A 41 16.28 4.32 -8.26
CA ILE A 41 15.58 5.53 -7.83
C ILE A 41 16.47 6.37 -6.93
N LYS A 42 17.13 5.76 -5.95
CA LYS A 42 18.05 6.44 -5.03
C LYS A 42 19.16 7.18 -5.78
N ALA A 43 19.69 6.60 -6.86
CA ALA A 43 20.73 7.23 -7.67
C ALA A 43 20.24 8.52 -8.38
N VAL A 44 18.94 8.59 -8.71
CA VAL A 44 18.31 9.77 -9.35
C VAL A 44 17.79 10.76 -8.30
N VAL A 45 17.26 10.26 -7.19
CA VAL A 45 16.69 11.03 -6.08
C VAL A 45 17.36 10.56 -4.78
N PRO A 46 18.51 11.16 -4.41
CA PRO A 46 19.28 10.73 -3.23
C PRO A 46 18.48 10.76 -1.92
N ASP A 47 17.57 11.73 -1.77
CA ASP A 47 16.76 11.96 -0.56
C ASP A 47 15.56 11.01 -0.42
N THR A 48 15.47 9.97 -1.26
CA THR A 48 14.32 9.05 -1.27
C THR A 48 14.09 8.36 0.08
N TYR A 49 15.16 8.03 0.82
CA TYR A 49 15.03 7.41 2.14
C TYR A 49 14.37 8.36 3.13
N GLU A 50 14.83 9.61 3.17
CA GLU A 50 14.30 10.67 4.00
C GLU A 50 12.84 10.95 3.65
N LEU A 51 12.50 11.03 2.37
CA LEU A 51 11.14 11.23 1.88
C LEU A 51 10.19 10.12 2.35
N VAL A 52 10.62 8.86 2.29
CA VAL A 52 9.83 7.70 2.75
C VAL A 52 9.61 7.76 4.27
N TRP A 53 10.62 8.14 5.06
CA TRP A 53 10.46 8.34 6.50
C TRP A 53 9.57 9.54 6.84
N GLU A 54 9.69 10.65 6.12
CA GLU A 54 8.83 11.82 6.31
C GLU A 54 7.37 11.51 5.98
N ASN A 55 7.11 10.70 4.95
CA ASN A 55 5.77 10.21 4.67
C ASN A 55 5.21 9.40 5.84
N ARG A 56 6.00 8.50 6.47
CA ARG A 56 5.57 7.76 7.66
C ARG A 56 5.33 8.67 8.87
N ARG A 57 6.18 9.67 9.07
CA ARG A 57 6.01 10.67 10.14
C ARG A 57 4.76 11.50 9.92
N PHE A 58 4.49 11.92 8.69
CA PHE A 58 3.28 12.64 8.31
C PHE A 58 2.03 11.79 8.55
N LEU A 59 2.00 10.55 8.04
CA LEU A 59 0.89 9.62 8.25
C LEU A 59 0.55 9.50 9.74
N ARG A 60 1.58 9.30 10.59
CA ARG A 60 1.38 9.24 12.04
C ARG A 60 0.74 10.51 12.61
N ARG A 61 1.29 11.69 12.30
CA ARG A 61 0.75 12.96 12.79
C ARG A 61 -0.68 13.20 12.31
N ALA A 62 -0.98 12.86 11.06
CA ALA A 62 -2.30 13.03 10.48
C ALA A 62 -3.34 12.13 11.17
N ILE A 63 -3.03 10.83 11.35
CA ILE A 63 -3.93 9.90 12.03
C ILE A 63 -4.10 10.27 13.51
N ASP A 64 -3.02 10.61 14.22
CA ASP A 64 -3.08 11.08 15.60
C ASP A 64 -3.99 12.32 15.73
N HIS A 65 -3.87 13.29 14.82
CA HIS A 65 -4.70 14.48 14.80
C HIS A 65 -6.17 14.17 14.52
N LEU A 66 -6.46 13.41 13.47
CA LEU A 66 -7.83 13.02 13.09
C LEU A 66 -8.51 12.21 14.20
N ALA A 67 -7.79 11.29 14.83
CA ALA A 67 -8.29 10.55 15.98
C ALA A 67 -8.51 11.48 17.18
N GLY A 68 -7.62 12.45 17.43
CA GLY A 68 -7.84 13.49 18.45
C GLY A 68 -9.12 14.31 18.23
N LEU A 69 -9.56 14.46 16.99
CA LEU A 69 -10.83 15.12 16.63
C LEU A 69 -12.06 14.20 16.73
N GLY A 70 -11.91 12.95 17.15
CA GLY A 70 -13.02 12.01 17.32
C GLY A 70 -13.33 11.13 16.10
N ILE A 71 -12.50 11.17 15.04
CA ILE A 71 -12.69 10.29 13.87
C ILE A 71 -12.33 8.86 14.25
N ARG A 72 -13.29 7.94 14.05
CA ARG A 72 -13.19 6.53 14.45
C ARG A 72 -13.15 5.54 13.29
N GLN A 73 -13.29 6.02 12.06
CA GLN A 73 -13.34 5.18 10.86
C GLN A 73 -12.37 5.72 9.83
N PHE A 74 -11.46 4.87 9.37
CA PHE A 74 -10.43 5.23 8.41
C PHE A 74 -10.49 4.27 7.22
N VAL A 75 -10.19 4.80 6.05
CA VAL A 75 -9.95 4.00 4.83
C VAL A 75 -8.57 4.38 4.33
N ASP A 76 -7.66 3.41 4.36
CA ASP A 76 -6.28 3.56 3.91
C ASP A 76 -6.15 2.94 2.51
N ILE A 77 -5.87 3.78 1.51
CA ILE A 77 -5.82 3.41 0.09
C ILE A 77 -4.37 3.48 -0.36
N GLY A 78 -3.82 2.36 -0.84
CA GLY A 78 -2.39 2.20 -1.06
C GLY A 78 -1.65 1.90 0.24
N ALA A 79 -2.23 1.03 1.07
CA ALA A 79 -1.71 0.69 2.40
C ALA A 79 -0.27 0.15 2.37
N GLY A 80 0.14 -0.46 1.26
CA GLY A 80 1.43 -1.10 1.09
C GLY A 80 1.64 -2.27 2.05
N LEU A 81 2.90 -2.66 2.25
CA LEU A 81 3.22 -3.76 3.16
C LEU A 81 3.05 -3.36 4.64
N PRO A 82 2.65 -4.30 5.51
CA PRO A 82 2.56 -4.05 6.94
C PRO A 82 3.90 -3.60 7.51
N THR A 83 3.92 -2.45 8.19
CA THR A 83 5.12 -1.89 8.82
C THR A 83 4.83 -1.54 10.28
N ARG A 84 5.83 -1.16 11.07
CA ARG A 84 5.56 -0.66 12.44
C ARG A 84 4.83 0.68 12.37
N GLY A 85 3.78 0.85 13.16
CA GLY A 85 2.97 2.07 13.16
C GLY A 85 1.95 2.10 12.02
N ASN A 86 1.16 1.03 11.90
CA ASN A 86 0.04 0.99 10.96
C ASN A 86 -1.08 1.95 11.39
N VAL A 87 -1.95 2.35 10.47
CA VAL A 87 -3.02 3.32 10.72
C VAL A 87 -3.92 2.91 11.89
N HIS A 88 -4.26 1.62 12.00
CA HIS A 88 -5.08 1.08 13.09
C HIS A 88 -4.37 1.17 14.44
N GLU A 89 -3.08 0.83 14.50
CA GLU A 89 -2.28 0.93 15.73
C GLU A 89 -2.20 2.38 16.22
N ILE A 90 -2.07 3.33 15.30
CA ILE A 90 -2.01 4.76 15.62
C ILE A 90 -3.38 5.24 16.10
N ALA A 91 -4.44 4.97 15.33
CA ALA A 91 -5.80 5.38 15.66
C ALA A 91 -6.31 4.78 16.98
N GLN A 92 -6.04 3.50 17.23
CA GLN A 92 -6.51 2.80 18.43
C GLN A 92 -5.80 3.23 19.72
N ARG A 93 -4.58 3.77 19.63
CA ARG A 93 -3.91 4.40 20.79
C ARG A 93 -4.65 5.64 21.27
N ALA A 94 -5.18 6.43 20.35
CA ALA A 94 -5.94 7.64 20.68
C ALA A 94 -7.40 7.31 21.02
N ILE A 95 -8.03 6.41 20.25
CA ILE A 95 -9.41 6.01 20.44
C ILE A 95 -9.55 4.48 20.38
N PRO A 96 -9.67 3.81 21.53
CA PRO A 96 -10.04 2.39 21.56
C PRO A 96 -11.33 2.13 20.75
N GLY A 97 -11.28 1.14 19.85
CA GLY A 97 -12.38 0.80 18.95
C GLY A 97 -12.40 1.55 17.60
N ALA A 98 -11.35 2.30 17.26
CA ALA A 98 -11.18 2.83 15.91
C ALA A 98 -11.08 1.68 14.89
N ARG A 99 -11.75 1.85 13.74
CA ARG A 99 -11.86 0.88 12.65
C ARG A 99 -11.14 1.37 11.41
N VAL A 100 -10.42 0.49 10.72
CA VAL A 100 -9.61 0.84 9.56
C VAL A 100 -9.78 -0.18 8.45
N VAL A 101 -10.18 0.27 7.27
CA VAL A 101 -10.19 -0.57 6.06
C VAL A 101 -8.91 -0.30 5.28
N TYR A 102 -8.19 -1.37 4.89
CA TYR A 102 -6.98 -1.26 4.06
C TYR A 102 -7.29 -1.72 2.63
N VAL A 103 -6.93 -0.91 1.65
CA VAL A 103 -7.13 -1.18 0.22
C VAL A 103 -5.79 -1.07 -0.48
N ASP A 104 -5.42 -2.09 -1.24
CA ASP A 104 -4.19 -2.11 -2.02
C ASP A 104 -4.33 -2.99 -3.27
N ASN A 105 -3.60 -2.66 -4.34
CA ASN A 105 -3.62 -3.37 -5.61
C ASN A 105 -2.37 -4.25 -5.83
N ASP A 106 -1.37 -4.20 -4.96
CA ASP A 106 -0.18 -5.05 -5.07
C ASP A 106 -0.57 -6.52 -4.84
N HIS A 107 -0.31 -7.34 -5.85
CA HIS A 107 -0.55 -8.80 -5.81
C HIS A 107 0.32 -9.52 -4.76
N ILE A 108 1.30 -8.82 -4.17
CA ILE A 108 2.10 -9.23 -3.01
C ILE A 108 1.46 -8.80 -1.69
N HIS A 109 0.17 -8.53 -1.63
CA HIS A 109 -0.53 -8.76 -0.38
C HIS A 109 -0.76 -10.27 -0.26
N PRO A 110 0.15 -11.07 0.34
CA PRO A 110 -0.30 -12.33 0.85
C PRO A 110 -1.46 -11.99 1.76
N ARG A 111 -2.53 -12.77 1.64
CA ARG A 111 -3.67 -12.87 2.53
C ARG A 111 -3.27 -13.30 3.97
N SER A 112 -2.07 -12.97 4.38
CA SER A 112 -1.22 -13.60 5.40
C SER A 112 -0.21 -12.51 5.76
N VAL A 113 -0.50 -11.52 6.61
CA VAL A 113 -0.48 -11.68 8.07
C VAL A 113 -1.54 -10.79 8.75
N HIS A 114 -1.86 -9.61 8.22
CA HIS A 114 -2.80 -8.67 8.86
C HIS A 114 -4.22 -8.63 8.28
N GLY A 115 -4.46 -9.10 7.06
CA GLY A 115 -5.83 -9.41 6.63
C GLY A 115 -6.50 -10.50 7.48
N ARG A 116 -5.73 -11.20 8.34
CA ARG A 116 -6.25 -12.11 9.37
C ARG A 116 -5.99 -11.64 10.81
N GLN A 117 -4.94 -10.85 11.10
CA GLN A 117 -4.80 -10.22 12.43
C GLN A 117 -5.73 -9.03 12.62
N ALA A 118 -5.83 -8.13 11.65
CA ALA A 118 -6.75 -6.99 11.68
C ALA A 118 -8.23 -7.44 11.54
N VAL A 119 -8.47 -8.59 10.89
CA VAL A 119 -9.80 -9.26 10.85
C VAL A 119 -10.05 -10.12 12.10
N ARG A 120 -9.01 -10.57 12.83
CA ARG A 120 -9.16 -11.17 14.17
C ARG A 120 -9.39 -10.13 15.24
N GLU A 121 -8.89 -8.91 15.05
CA GLU A 121 -9.16 -7.75 15.90
C GLU A 121 -10.39 -6.97 15.40
N GLU A 122 -11.54 -7.63 15.15
CA GLU A 122 -12.91 -7.10 14.94
C GLU A 122 -13.17 -5.81 14.11
N HIS A 123 -12.17 -5.13 13.56
CA HIS A 123 -12.21 -3.69 13.29
C HIS A 123 -11.46 -3.28 12.02
N ALA A 124 -10.93 -4.23 11.25
CA ALA A 124 -10.33 -3.94 9.95
C ALA A 124 -10.72 -4.95 8.88
N ALA A 125 -10.90 -4.46 7.65
CA ALA A 125 -11.27 -5.26 6.49
C ALA A 125 -10.36 -4.92 5.30
N TRP A 126 -10.08 -5.92 4.47
CA TRP A 126 -9.39 -5.74 3.18
C TRP A 126 -10.41 -5.87 2.05
N VAL A 127 -10.36 -4.96 1.08
CA VAL A 127 -11.26 -4.94 -0.07
C VAL A 127 -10.44 -5.03 -1.37
N PRO A 128 -10.58 -6.09 -2.18
CA PRO A 128 -9.98 -6.14 -3.51
C PRO A 128 -10.64 -5.11 -4.45
N PRO A 129 -9.93 -4.59 -5.46
CA PRO A 129 -10.54 -3.69 -6.44
C PRO A 129 -11.69 -4.36 -7.21
N PRO A 130 -12.75 -3.61 -7.61
CA PRO A 130 -13.82 -4.13 -8.45
C PRO A 130 -13.29 -4.50 -9.84
N ARG A 131 -13.83 -5.57 -10.42
CA ARG A 131 -13.36 -6.25 -11.65
C ARG A 131 -13.34 -5.40 -12.95
N SER A 132 -13.74 -4.13 -12.92
CA SER A 132 -14.00 -3.32 -14.12
C SER A 132 -13.12 -2.07 -14.30
N PHE A 133 -12.15 -1.79 -13.42
CA PHE A 133 -11.43 -0.50 -13.49
C PHE A 133 -10.28 -0.46 -14.52
N GLY A 134 -9.88 -1.60 -15.08
CA GLY A 134 -8.69 -1.70 -15.95
C GLY A 134 -8.86 -1.33 -17.43
N SER A 135 -10.07 -1.02 -17.92
CA SER A 135 -10.29 -0.78 -19.37
C SER A 135 -10.36 0.69 -19.80
N ALA A 136 -10.31 1.65 -18.87
CA ALA A 136 -10.59 3.06 -19.19
C ALA A 136 -9.36 3.91 -19.56
N LEU A 137 -8.13 3.43 -19.39
CA LEU A 137 -6.90 4.20 -19.70
C LEU A 137 -6.18 3.77 -21.00
N GLY A 138 -6.88 3.06 -21.90
CA GLY A 138 -6.31 2.56 -23.16
C GLY A 138 -6.80 3.24 -24.44
N ALA A 139 -7.71 4.23 -24.35
CA ALA A 139 -8.24 4.90 -25.54
C ALA A 139 -7.23 5.95 -26.05
N ARG A 140 -6.45 5.54 -27.05
CA ARG A 140 -5.56 6.37 -27.86
C ARG A 140 -6.30 7.63 -28.31
N THR A 141 -5.82 8.80 -27.90
CA THR A 141 -6.14 10.08 -28.55
C THR A 141 -5.42 10.14 -29.89
N SER A 142 -6.04 9.61 -30.94
CA SER A 142 -5.66 9.96 -32.31
C SER A 142 -6.25 11.32 -32.64
N LEU A 143 -5.42 12.37 -32.63
CA LEU A 143 -5.78 13.68 -33.19
C LEU A 143 -6.00 13.54 -34.70
N PRO A 144 -7.07 14.14 -35.27
CA PRO A 144 -7.25 14.17 -36.72
C PRO A 144 -6.15 15.04 -37.35
N ARG A 145 -5.44 14.49 -38.33
CA ARG A 145 -4.61 15.29 -39.24
C ARG A 145 -5.55 16.04 -40.17
N SER A 146 -5.47 17.36 -40.15
CA SER A 146 -6.04 18.23 -41.17
C SER A 146 -5.27 18.06 -42.48
N GLY A 147 -6.01 17.83 -43.57
CA GLY A 147 -5.49 17.70 -44.94
C GLY A 147 -6.58 17.18 -45.86
#